data_AF-A0A920JPD5-F1
#
_entry.id   AF-A0A920JPD5-F1
#
_cell.length_a   1.000
_cell.length_b   1.000
_cell.length_c   1.000
_cell.angle_alpha   90.00
_cell.angle_beta   90.00
_cell.angle_gamma   90.00
#
_symmetry.space_group_name_H-M   'P 1'
#
loop_
_entity.id
_entity.type
_entity.pdbx_description
1 polymer ?
#
loop_
_entity_poly.entity_id
_entity_poly.type
_entity_poly.pdbx_seq_one_letter_code
_entity_poly.pdbx_strand_id
1 'polypeptide(L)' 'MPVRNLPVHVDPSWLDKINPMDLDSMELFLLERSKNYDEKYSRLSCEIYITEKLDGLTLNLVDDNIKK' A
#
# COMPACT_ATOMS: atom_id res chain seq x y z
N MET A 1 -9.58 9.99 -16.52
CA MET A 1 -9.40 8.52 -16.55
C MET A 1 -9.30 8.03 -15.12
N PRO A 2 -9.97 6.94 -14.70
CA PRO A 2 -9.77 6.43 -13.35
C PRO A 2 -8.35 5.87 -13.27
N VAL A 3 -7.49 6.56 -12.54
CA VAL A 3 -6.19 6.01 -12.15
C VAL A 3 -6.52 4.86 -11.22
N ARG A 4 -6.29 3.61 -11.65
CA ARG A 4 -6.44 2.45 -10.77
C ARG A 4 -5.27 2.50 -9.79
N ASN A 5 -5.44 3.28 -8.74
CA ASN A 5 -4.55 3.22 -7.58
C ASN A 5 -4.82 1.84 -6.95
N LEU A 6 -3.76 1.08 -6.66
CA LEU A 6 -3.86 -0.24 -6.04
C LEU A 6 -3.48 -0.13 -4.56
N PRO A 7 -4.37 0.44 -3.71
CA PRO A 7 -4.11 0.50 -2.28
C PRO A 7 -4.09 -0.92 -1.72
N VAL A 8 -3.10 -1.17 -0.87
CA VAL A 8 -2.93 -2.42 -0.14
C VAL A 8 -2.72 -2.11 1.33
N HIS A 9 -3.09 -3.05 2.21
CA HIS A 9 -2.65 -3.05 3.60
C HIS A 9 -1.48 -3.99 3.75
N VAL A 10 -0.36 -3.47 4.23
CA VAL A 10 0.83 -4.26 4.54
C VAL A 10 0.59 -5.00 5.85
N ASP A 11 0.94 -6.29 5.89
CA ASP A 11 0.88 -7.04 7.14
C ASP A 11 1.82 -6.41 8.20
N PRO A 12 1.40 -6.27 9.47
CA PRO A 12 2.18 -5.62 10.50
C PRO A 12 3.61 -6.16 10.68
N SER A 13 3.85 -7.44 10.38
CA SER A 13 5.18 -8.07 10.49
C SER A 13 6.20 -7.58 9.45
N TRP A 14 5.75 -6.80 8.46
CA TRP A 14 6.56 -6.26 7.37
C TRP A 14 6.78 -4.75 7.43
N LEU A 15 6.09 -4.02 8.31
CA LEU A 15 6.17 -2.55 8.36
C LEU A 15 7.59 -2.01 8.56
N ASP A 16 8.41 -2.70 9.36
CA ASP A 16 9.79 -2.29 9.62
C ASP A 16 10.78 -2.70 8.50
N LYS A 17 10.32 -3.52 7.54
CA LYS A 17 11.15 -4.09 6.46
C LYS A 17 10.91 -3.40 5.12
N ILE A 18 9.70 -2.89 4.89
CA ILE A 18 9.37 -2.15 3.67
C ILE A 18 10.06 -0.79 3.67
N ASN A 19 10.27 -0.21 2.49
CA ASN A 19 10.70 1.18 2.39
C ASN A 19 9.68 2.09 3.09
N PRO A 20 10.11 3.14 3.81
CA PRO A 20 9.18 4.12 4.36
C PRO A 20 8.39 4.79 3.23
N MET A 21 7.18 5.25 3.55
CA MET A 21 6.39 6.08 2.65
C MET A 21 7.07 7.45 2.50
N ASP A 22 7.17 7.94 1.28
CA ASP A 22 7.59 9.31 1.02
C ASP A 22 6.38 10.24 1.17
N LEU A 23 6.40 11.06 2.22
CA LEU A 23 5.29 11.97 2.56
C LEU A 23 5.19 13.16 1.61
N ASP A 24 6.26 13.48 0.88
CA ASP A 24 6.25 14.55 -0.13
C ASP A 24 5.79 14.04 -1.50
N SER A 25 5.52 12.73 -1.62
CA SER A 25 5.10 12.08 -2.86
C SER A 25 3.60 12.15 -3.10
N MET A 26 3.19 11.83 -4.33
CA MET A 26 1.78 11.67 -4.68
C MET A 26 1.14 10.43 -4.04
N GLU A 27 1.92 9.54 -3.39
CA GLU A 27 1.43 8.34 -2.72
C GLU A 27 0.41 8.70 -1.64
N LEU A 28 0.78 9.59 -0.71
CA LEU A 28 -0.07 10.00 0.40
C LEU A 28 -1.38 10.63 -0.10
N PHE A 29 -1.28 11.58 -1.03
CA PHE A 29 -2.44 12.26 -1.62
C PHE A 29 -3.43 11.27 -2.27
N LEU A 30 -2.94 10.21 -2.91
CA LEU A 30 -3.78 9.21 -3.54
C LEU A 30 -4.40 8.25 -2.51
N LEU A 31 -3.65 7.91 -1.46
CA LEU A 31 -4.11 7.04 -0.38
C LEU A 31 -5.18 7.71 0.47
N GLU A 32 -5.04 8.98 0.84
CA GLU A 32 -6.04 9.75 1.60
C GLU A 32 -7.41 9.82 0.90
N ARG A 33 -7.44 9.65 -0.43
CA ARG A 33 -8.67 9.60 -1.22
C ARG A 33 -9.32 8.21 -1.27
N SER A 34 -8.62 7.18 -0.79
CA SER A 34 -9.15 5.83 -0.64
C SER A 34 -10.06 5.75 0.59
N LYS A 35 -11.20 5.06 0.46
CA LYS A 35 -12.14 4.90 1.58
C LYS A 35 -11.59 4.07 2.74
N ASN A 36 -10.67 3.16 2.44
CA ASN A 36 -10.08 2.23 3.40
C ASN A 36 -8.64 2.62 3.76
N TYR A 37 -8.33 3.91 3.67
CA TYR A 37 -7.02 4.44 4.06
C TYR A 37 -6.79 4.20 5.55
N ASP A 38 -5.62 3.66 5.85
CA ASP A 38 -5.09 3.49 7.19
C ASP A 38 -3.66 4.06 7.20
N GLU A 39 -3.42 5.08 8.02
CA GLU A 39 -2.13 5.79 8.09
C GLU A 39 -0.94 4.85 8.37
N LYS A 40 -1.18 3.75 9.09
CA LYS A 40 -0.14 2.82 9.51
C LYS A 40 0.09 1.69 8.52
N TYR A 41 -0.98 1.17 7.91
CA TYR A 41 -0.91 -0.05 7.10
C TYR A 41 -1.05 0.20 5.60
N SER A 42 -1.64 1.31 5.17
CA SER A 42 -1.88 1.58 3.74
C SER A 42 -0.62 1.97 2.99
N ARG A 43 -0.41 1.33 1.85
CA ARG A 43 0.60 1.65 0.84
C ARG A 43 0.01 1.55 -0.56
N LEU A 44 0.62 2.22 -1.53
CA LEU A 44 0.40 1.90 -2.93
C LEU A 44 1.35 0.78 -3.33
N SER A 45 0.80 -0.32 -3.85
CA SER A 45 1.62 -1.50 -4.21
C SER A 45 2.71 -1.18 -5.25
N CYS A 46 2.49 -0.18 -6.10
CA CYS A 46 3.48 0.27 -7.10
C CYS A 46 4.69 1.00 -6.50
N GLU A 47 4.56 1.57 -5.29
CA GLU A 47 5.63 2.32 -4.61
C GLU A 47 6.45 1.44 -3.64
N ILE A 48 6.09 0.16 -3.54
CA ILE A 48 6.84 -0.82 -2.74
C ILE A 48 7.97 -1.40 -3.60
N TYR A 49 9.21 -1.10 -3.24
CA TYR A 49 10.37 -1.67 -3.93
C TYR A 49 10.64 -3.09 -3.44
N ILE A 50 10.49 -4.06 -4.33
CA ILE A 50 10.75 -5.48 -4.01
C ILE A 50 12.26 -5.73 -3.90
N THR A 51 12.68 -6.31 -2.78
CA THR A 51 14.06 -6.69 -2.49
C THR A 51 14.11 -8.10 -1.92
N GLU A 52 15.30 -8.72 -1.87
CA GLU A 52 15.48 -10.07 -1.28
C GLU A 52 15.00 -10.15 0.18
N LYS A 53 15.07 -9.02 0.92
CA LYS A 53 14.58 -8.93 2.31
C LYS A 53 13.07 -9.07 2.44
N LEU A 54 12.35 -8.96 1.33
CA LEU A 54 10.89 -9.04 1.23
C LEU A 54 10.42 -10.40 0.68
N ASP A 55 11.28 -11.41 0.66
CA ASP A 55 10.87 -12.78 0.30
C ASP A 55 9.80 -13.28 1.29
N GLY A 56 8.62 -13.63 0.77
CA GLY A 56 7.44 -13.97 1.57
C GLY A 56 6.56 -12.79 2.00
N LEU A 57 6.78 -11.58 1.46
CA LEU A 57 5.94 -10.40 1.71
C LEU A 57 4.45 -10.72 1.53
N THR A 58 3.66 -10.40 2.56
CA THR A 58 2.21 -10.57 2.55
C THR A 58 1.52 -9.21 2.52
N LEU A 59 0.66 -9.01 1.52
CA LEU A 59 -0.14 -7.81 1.32
C LEU A 59 -1.62 -8.18 1.23
N ASN A 60 -2.48 -7.37 1.84
CA ASN A 60 -3.92 -7.50 1.74
C ASN A 60 -4.44 -6.49 0.72
N LEU A 61 -5.19 -6.97 -0.28
CA LEU A 61 -5.82 -6.08 -1.24
C LEU A 61 -7.00 -5.35 -0.59
N VAL A 62 -7.07 -4.03 -0.82
CA VAL A 62 -8.09 -3.18 -0.24
C VAL A 62 -8.86 -2.50 -1.37
N ASP A 63 -9.61 -3.28 -2.14
CA ASP A 63 -10.41 -2.77 -3.26
C ASP A 63 -11.91 -2.94 -2.95
N ASP A 64 -12.64 -1.83 -3.05
CA ASP A 64 -14.09 -1.73 -2.92
C ASP A 64 -14.85 -2.63 -3.92
N ASN A 65 -14.18 -3.07 -4.99
CA ASN A 65 -14.74 -3.90 -6.06
C ASN A 65 -14.37 -5.39 -5.94
N ILE A 66 -13.66 -5.80 -4.88
CA ILE A 66 -13.42 -7.23 -4.62
C ILE A 66 -14.74 -7.84 -4.17
N LYS A 67 -15.42 -8.51 -5.10
CA LYS A 67 -16.54 -9.38 -4.77
C LYS A 67 -15.98 -10.57 -3.98
N LYS A 68 -16.41 -10.69 -2.72
CA LYS A 68 -16.24 -11.93 -1.94
C LYS A 68 -16.97 -13.08 -2.60
#